data_AF-A0A7Z2YBR3-F1
#
_entry.id   AF-A0A7Z2YBR3-F1
#
_cell.length_a   1.000
_cell.length_b   1.000
_cell.length_c   1.000
_cell.angle_alpha   90.00
_cell.angle_beta   90.00
_cell.angle_gamma   90.00
#
_symmetry.space_group_name_H-M   'P 1'
#
loop_
_entity.id
_entity.type
_entity.pdbx_description
1 polymer ?
#
loop_
_entity_poly.entity_id
_entity_poly.type
_entity_poly.pdbx_seq_one_letter_code
_entity_poly.pdbx_strand_id
1 'polypeptide(L)' 'MKEIIFALVTGLVVGIVFALCKLPIPAPPAFAGVSGIIGIYLGFKIVGWVGPFFSSLMK' A
#
# COMPACT_ATOMS: atom_id res chain seq x y z
N MET A 1 0.25 -11.20 10.36
CA MET A 1 1.19 -11.79 9.38
C MET A 1 0.49 -12.71 8.38
N LYS A 2 -0.46 -13.55 8.82
CA LYS A 2 -1.23 -14.42 7.91
C LYS A 2 -2.03 -13.59 6.88
N GLU A 3 -2.53 -12.45 7.32
CA GLU A 3 -3.27 -11.47 6.53
C GLU A 3 -2.44 -10.90 5.38
N ILE A 4 -1.13 -10.68 5.60
CA ILE A 4 -0.21 -10.18 4.56
C ILE A 4 -0.03 -11.25 3.48
N ILE A 5 0.16 -12.51 3.90
CA ILE A 5 0.31 -13.63 2.99
C ILE A 5 -0.99 -13.83 2.19
N PHE A 6 -2.15 -13.80 2.84
CA PHE A 6 -3.43 -13.90 2.16
C PHE A 6 -3.68 -12.72 1.21
N ALA A 7 -3.37 -11.48 1.60
CA ALA A 7 -3.51 -10.32 0.71
C ALA A 7 -2.62 -10.44 -0.54
N LEU A 8 -1.38 -10.91 -0.38
CA LEU A 8 -0.47 -11.17 -1.51
C LEU A 8 -1.00 -12.27 -2.43
N VAL A 9 -1.43 -13.40 -1.86
CA VAL A 9 -1.98 -14.52 -2.65
C VAL A 9 -3.26 -14.11 -3.37
N THR A 10 -4.18 -13.44 -2.68
CA THR A 10 -5.42 -12.94 -3.29
C THR A 10 -5.12 -11.94 -4.41
N GLY A 11 -4.22 -10.98 -4.19
CA GLY A 11 -3.82 -10.01 -5.22
C GLY A 11 -3.20 -10.68 -6.45
N LEU A 12 -2.35 -11.69 -6.23
CA LEU A 12 -1.75 -12.49 -7.30
C LEU A 12 -2.81 -13.25 -8.10
N VAL A 13 -3.71 -13.96 -7.42
CA VAL A 13 -4.79 -14.73 -8.08
C VAL A 13 -5.71 -13.80 -8.88
N VAL A 14 -6.13 -12.67 -8.30
CA VAL A 14 -6.95 -11.68 -9.01
C VAL A 14 -6.22 -11.13 -10.23
N GLY A 15 -4.94 -10.79 -10.11
CA GLY A 15 -4.12 -10.32 -11.23
C GLY A 15 -4.04 -11.33 -12.37
N ILE A 16 -3.82 -12.61 -12.05
CA ILE A 16 -3.80 -13.71 -13.03
C ILE A 16 -5.15 -13.84 -13.73
N VAL A 17 -6.25 -13.89 -12.98
CA VAL A 17 -7.61 -14.03 -13.55
C VAL A 17 -7.93 -12.88 -14.50
N PHE A 18 -7.62 -11.64 -14.10
CA PHE A 18 -7.88 -10.47 -14.94
C PHE A 18 -7.02 -10.44 -16.20
N ALA A 19 -5.75 -10.85 -16.10
CA ALA A 19 -4.87 -10.98 -17.25
C ALA A 19 -5.35 -12.07 -18.22
N LEU A 20 -5.76 -13.24 -17.71
CA LEU A 20 -6.28 -14.35 -18.52
C LEU A 20 -7.59 -13.99 -19.22
N CYS A 21 -8.49 -13.31 -18.52
CA CYS A 21 -9.78 -12.86 -19.07
C CYS A 21 -9.66 -11.54 -19.88
N LYS A 22 -8.46 -10.97 -20.01
CA LYS A 22 -8.21 -9.65 -20.67
C LYS A 22 -9.11 -8.53 -20.13
N LEU A 23 -9.43 -8.60 -18.83
CA LEU A 23 -10.25 -7.60 -18.17
C LEU A 23 -9.40 -6.40 -17.74
N PRO A 24 -9.99 -5.19 -17.68
CA PRO A 24 -9.31 -4.03 -17.10
C PRO A 24 -8.97 -4.32 -15.64
N ILE A 25 -7.71 -4.11 -15.27
CA ILE A 25 -7.19 -4.43 -13.93
C ILE A 25 -7.83 -3.47 -12.90
N PRO A 26 -8.31 -3.95 -11.74
CA PRO A 26 -8.92 -3.10 -10.72
C PRO A 26 -7.89 -2.33 -9.87
N ALA A 27 -6.62 -2.76 -9.92
CA ALA A 27 -5.50 -2.13 -9.22
C ALA A 27 -4.91 -0.97 -10.06
N PRO A 28 -4.12 -0.06 -9.44
CA PRO A 28 -3.44 1.00 -10.18
C PRO A 28 -2.64 0.43 -11.37
N PRO A 29 -2.94 0.83 -12.61
CA PRO A 29 -2.34 0.21 -13.80
C PRO A 29 -0.89 0.64 -14.02
N ALA A 30 -0.48 1.76 -13.41
CA ALA A 30 0.86 2.31 -13.52
C ALA A 30 1.64 2.15 -12.22
N PHE A 31 2.94 1.90 -12.35
CA PHE A 31 3.85 1.83 -11.21
C PHE A 31 3.83 3.11 -10.36
N ALA A 32 3.60 4.27 -10.99
CA ALA A 32 3.42 5.55 -10.32
C ALA A 32 2.24 5.57 -9.32
N GLY A 33 1.15 4.85 -9.62
CA GLY A 33 0.02 4.72 -8.68
C GLY A 33 0.38 3.86 -7.47
N VAL A 34 1.11 2.77 -7.69
CA VAL A 34 1.58 1.88 -6.60
C VAL A 34 2.59 2.61 -5.70
N SER A 35 3.54 3.34 -6.28
CA SER A 35 4.51 4.13 -5.52
C SER A 35 3.83 5.26 -4.71
N GLY A 36 2.77 5.87 -5.25
CA GLY A 36 1.94 6.83 -4.52
C GLY A 36 1.31 6.25 -3.25
N ILE A 37 0.73 5.05 -3.33
CA ILE A 37 0.13 4.35 -2.17
C ILE A 37 1.20 4.07 -1.09
N ILE A 38 2.39 3.61 -1.52
CA ILE A 38 3.52 3.38 -0.61
C ILE A 38 3.93 4.70 0.07
N GLY A 39 4.05 5.79 -0.69
CA GLY A 39 4.39 7.11 -0.16
C GLY A 39 3.38 7.63 0.87
N ILE A 40 2.08 7.44 0.63
CA ILE A 40 1.02 7.82 1.58
C ILE A 40 1.18 7.05 2.90
N TYR A 41 1.38 5.74 2.84
CA TYR A 41 1.54 4.91 4.05
C TYR A 41 2.81 5.28 4.83
N LEU A 42 3.92 5.52 4.13
CA LEU A 42 5.18 5.95 4.74
C LEU A 42 5.04 7.34 5.40
N GLY A 43 4.41 8.30 4.72
CA GLY A 43 4.14 9.62 5.28
C GLY A 43 3.32 9.55 6.58
N PHE A 44 2.26 8.74 6.60
CA PHE A 44 1.47 8.50 7.80
C PHE A 44 2.31 7.91 8.95
N LYS A 45 3.15 6.91 8.65
CA LYS A 45 4.05 6.32 9.65
C LYS A 45 5.09 7.30 10.18
N ILE A 46 5.67 8.12 9.32
CA ILE A 46 6.66 9.15 9.70
C ILE A 46 6.04 10.13 10.69
N VAL A 47 4.83 10.62 10.45
CA VAL A 47 4.13 11.51 11.39
C VAL A 47 3.87 10.81 12.72
N GLY A 48 3.49 9.53 12.70
CA GLY A 48 3.33 8.74 13.92
C GLY A 48 4.62 8.57 14.73
N TRP A 49 5.79 8.59 14.09
CA TRP A 49 7.09 8.47 14.76
C TRP A 49 7.70 9.80 15.20
N VAL A 50 7.51 10.86 14.40
CA VAL A 50 8.07 12.20 14.64
C VAL A 50 7.13 13.06 15.50
N GLY A 51 5.83 12.81 15.47
CA GLY A 51 4.82 13.51 16.27
C GLY A 51 5.11 13.50 17.78
N PRO A 52 5.49 12.37 18.40
CA PRO A 52 5.89 12.31 19.82
C PRO A 52 7.11 13.18 20.14
N PHE A 53 8.07 13.27 19.23
CA PHE A 53 9.27 14.12 19.39
C PHE A 53 8.90 15.60 19.35
N PHE A 54 8.00 16.00 18.43
CA PHE A 54 7.49 17.38 18.37
C PHE A 54 6.66 17.76 19.61
N SER A 55 5.86 16.83 20.13
CA SER A 55 5.10 17.05 21.37
C SER A 55 6.01 17.18 22.61
N SER A 56 7.20 16.58 22.59
CA SER A 56 8.18 16.71 23.68
C SER A 56 9.02 17.98 23.58
N LEU A 57 9.11 18.59 22.40
CA LEU A 57 9.86 19.83 22.15
C LEU A 57 9.03 21.09 22.44
N MET A 58 7.69 21.00 22.31
CA MET A 58 6.77 22.12 22.57
C MET A 58 6.27 22.19 24.03
N LYS A 59 6.70 21.27 24.89
CA LYS A 59 6.55 21.37 26.35
C LYS A 59 7.80 22.02 26.93
#